data_AF-A0A1V5LI88-F1
#
_entry.id   AF-A0A1V5LI88-F1
#
_cell.length_a   1.000
_cell.length_b   1.000
_cell.length_c   1.000
_cell.angle_alpha   90.00
_cell.angle_beta   90.00
_cell.angle_gamma   90.00
#
_symmetry.space_group_name_H-M   'P 1'
#
loop_
_entity.id
_entity.type
_entity.pdbx_description
1 polymer ?
#
loop_
_entity_poly.entity_id
_entity_poly.type
_entity_poly.pdbx_seq_one_letter_code
_entity_poly.pdbx_strand_id
1 'polypeptide(L)'
;MTGFDLRTWLLLFAIALLPQVIGHTSLNWALKHYSATTVSIFTLAEPIGATLLAFIILRENISRATIWGGLVILAGVALTLAGERRSSSGAKLPE
;
A
#
# COMPACT_ATOMS: atom_id res chain seq x y z
N MET A 1 -35.18 3.78 -3.86
CA MET A 1 -33.78 3.98 -3.41
C MET A 1 -33.08 5.05 -4.27
N THR A 2 -33.71 6.22 -4.47
CA THR A 2 -33.15 7.35 -5.25
C THR A 2 -33.13 8.62 -4.41
N GLY A 3 -32.66 8.49 -3.16
CA GLY A 3 -32.64 9.58 -2.17
C GLY A 3 -31.29 10.31 -2.06
N PHE A 4 -30.27 9.90 -2.80
CA PHE A 4 -28.94 10.50 -2.77
C PHE A 4 -28.70 11.39 -3.98
N ASP A 5 -28.04 12.52 -3.74
CA ASP A 5 -27.62 13.48 -4.76
C ASP A 5 -26.67 12.85 -5.80
N LEU A 6 -26.68 13.38 -7.02
CA LEU A 6 -25.86 12.87 -8.15
C LEU A 6 -24.37 12.85 -7.80
N ARG A 7 -23.91 13.84 -7.03
CA ARG A 7 -22.53 13.91 -6.54
C ARG A 7 -22.16 12.71 -5.68
N THR A 8 -23.04 12.27 -4.79
CA THR A 8 -22.83 11.10 -3.95
C THR A 8 -22.72 9.84 -4.80
N TRP A 9 -23.59 9.68 -5.78
CA TRP A 9 -23.51 8.56 -6.73
C TRP A 9 -22.20 8.53 -7.49
N LEU A 10 -21.71 9.68 -7.96
CA LEU A 10 -20.42 9.78 -8.64
C LEU A 10 -19.25 9.41 -7.73
N LEU A 11 -19.27 9.85 -6.46
CA LEU A 11 -18.23 9.49 -5.49
C LEU A 11 -18.24 7.98 -5.17
N LEU A 12 -19.42 7.38 -5.00
CA LEU A 12 -19.56 5.93 -4.79
C LEU A 12 -19.03 5.15 -6.00
N PHE A 13 -19.35 5.59 -7.21
CA PHE A 13 -18.82 5.00 -8.43
C PHE A 13 -17.30 5.13 -8.53
N ALA A 14 -16.75 6.30 -8.17
CA ALA A 14 -15.30 6.51 -8.16
C ALA A 14 -14.58 5.57 -7.18
N ILE A 15 -15.11 5.36 -5.98
CA ILE A 15 -14.55 4.42 -4.99
C ILE A 15 -14.69 2.97 -5.50
N ALA A 16 -15.81 2.62 -6.12
CA ALA A 16 -15.98 1.30 -6.70
C ALA A 16 -15.01 1.04 -7.86
N LEU A 17 -14.68 2.05 -8.66
CA LEU A 17 -13.82 1.86 -9.82
C LEU A 17 -12.33 1.94 -9.48
N LEU A 18 -11.91 2.97 -8.75
CA LEU A 18 -10.49 3.26 -8.52
C LEU A 18 -9.85 2.30 -7.51
N PRO A 19 -10.09 2.39 -6.20
CA PRO A 19 -9.44 1.47 -5.26
C PRO A 19 -9.94 0.03 -5.43
N GLN A 20 -11.24 -0.18 -5.67
CA GLN A 20 -11.79 -1.54 -5.71
C GLN A 20 -11.35 -2.28 -6.97
N VAL A 21 -11.76 -1.82 -8.17
CA VAL A 21 -11.48 -2.56 -9.40
C VAL A 21 -10.03 -2.39 -9.80
N ILE A 22 -9.56 -1.14 -9.97
CA ILE A 22 -8.21 -0.90 -10.47
C ILE A 22 -7.17 -1.31 -9.43
N GLY A 23 -7.31 -0.86 -8.18
CA GLY A 23 -6.36 -1.17 -7.09
C GLY A 23 -6.17 -2.67 -6.87
N HIS A 24 -7.23 -3.42 -6.61
CA HIS A 24 -7.10 -4.87 -6.39
C HIS A 24 -6.66 -5.64 -7.64
N THR A 25 -7.10 -5.23 -8.84
CA THR A 25 -6.67 -5.88 -10.08
C THR A 25 -5.17 -5.68 -10.32
N SER A 26 -4.65 -4.48 -10.06
CA SER A 26 -3.21 -4.19 -10.15
C SER A 26 -2.39 -5.01 -9.16
N LEU A 27 -2.86 -5.19 -7.92
CA LEU A 27 -2.20 -6.06 -6.93
C LEU A 27 -2.19 -7.53 -7.37
N ASN A 28 -3.31 -8.03 -7.87
CA ASN A 28 -3.40 -9.40 -8.39
C ASN A 28 -2.49 -9.60 -9.62
N TRP A 29 -2.40 -8.60 -10.49
CA TRP A 29 -1.48 -8.61 -11.62
C TRP A 29 -0.02 -8.59 -11.15
N ALA A 30 0.32 -7.81 -10.12
CA ALA A 30 1.66 -7.78 -9.55
C ALA A 30 2.06 -9.13 -8.95
N LEU A 31 1.17 -9.83 -8.27
CA LEU A 31 1.42 -11.18 -7.73
C LEU A 31 1.70 -12.22 -8.81
N LYS A 32 1.26 -12.00 -10.05
CA LYS A 32 1.60 -12.86 -11.18
C LYS A 32 3.06 -12.69 -11.65
N HIS A 33 3.69 -11.55 -11.37
CA HIS A 33 5.02 -11.19 -11.87
C HIS A 33 6.09 -11.05 -10.76
N TYR A 34 5.68 -10.85 -9.51
CA TYR A 34 6.56 -10.64 -8.35
C TYR A 34 6.21 -11.59 -7.20
N SER A 35 7.16 -11.83 -6.31
CA SER A 35 6.91 -12.65 -5.11
C SER A 35 5.88 -12.01 -4.19
N ALA A 36 5.13 -12.83 -3.46
CA ALA A 36 4.15 -12.37 -2.47
C ALA A 36 4.79 -11.45 -1.42
N THR A 37 6.02 -11.73 -0.99
CA THR A 37 6.76 -10.86 -0.07
C THR A 37 7.01 -9.48 -0.67
N THR A 38 7.45 -9.42 -1.93
CA THR A 38 7.73 -8.14 -2.62
C THR A 38 6.47 -7.30 -2.75
N VAL A 39 5.36 -7.91 -3.17
CA VAL A 39 4.08 -7.21 -3.30
C VAL A 39 3.58 -6.73 -1.93
N SER A 40 3.68 -7.56 -0.89
CA SER A 40 3.27 -7.20 0.48
C SER A 40 4.05 -6.01 1.02
N ILE A 41 5.36 -5.96 0.75
CA ILE A 41 6.22 -4.84 1.12
C ILE A 41 5.81 -3.55 0.39
N PHE A 42 5.38 -3.66 -0.87
CA PHE A 42 4.84 -2.53 -1.61
C PHE A 42 3.51 -2.02 -1.03
N THR A 43 2.63 -2.91 -0.56
CA THR A 43 1.38 -2.53 0.10
C THR A 43 1.62 -1.73 1.38
N LEU A 44 2.73 -1.96 2.10
CA LEU A 44 3.12 -1.15 3.26
C LEU A 44 3.46 0.32 2.90
N ALA A 45 3.65 0.65 1.62
CA ALA A 45 3.77 2.03 1.16
C ALA A 45 2.43 2.76 1.09
N GLU A 46 1.29 2.04 1.04
CA GLU A 46 -0.05 2.62 1.00
C GLU A 46 -0.31 3.60 2.17
N PRO A 47 -0.10 3.26 3.46
CA PRO A 47 -0.33 4.19 4.57
C PRO A 47 0.55 5.44 4.49
N ILE A 48 1.76 5.33 3.95
CA ILE A 48 2.66 6.47 3.75
C ILE A 48 2.11 7.37 2.63
N GLY A 49 1.73 6.78 1.50
CA GLY A 49 1.10 7.49 0.39
C GLY A 49 -0.22 8.14 0.77
N ALA A 50 -1.07 7.43 1.54
CA ALA A 50 -2.33 7.93 2.06
C ALA A 50 -2.12 9.12 3.00
N THR A 51 -1.14 9.05 3.90
CA THR A 51 -0.78 10.17 4.79
C THR A 51 -0.33 11.39 3.98
N LEU A 52 0.49 11.19 2.95
CA LEU A 52 0.97 12.27 2.09
C LEU A 52 -0.18 12.89 1.27
N LEU A 53 -1.06 12.06 0.71
CA LEU A 53 -2.24 12.52 -0.02
C LEU A 53 -3.22 13.25 0.90
N ALA A 54 -3.42 12.80 2.14
CA ALA A 54 -4.23 13.50 3.13
C ALA A 54 -3.64 14.88 3.46
N PHE A 55 -2.32 14.97 3.63
CA PHE A 55 -1.64 16.25 3.82
C PHE A 55 -1.80 17.20 2.62
N ILE A 56 -1.69 16.71 1.39
CA ILE A 56 -1.74 17.54 0.19
C ILE A 56 -3.18 17.92 -0.20
N ILE A 57 -4.07 16.94 -0.27
CA ILE A 57 -5.43 17.09 -0.82
C ILE A 57 -6.39 17.58 0.27
N LEU A 58 -6.35 16.96 1.45
CA LEU A 58 -7.25 17.30 2.56
C LEU A 58 -6.68 18.43 3.44
N ARG A 59 -5.40 18.79 3.26
CA ARG A 59 -4.68 19.77 4.09
C ARG A 59 -4.70 19.42 5.58
N GLU A 60 -4.74 18.12 5.89
CA GLU A 60 -4.67 17.64 7.26
C GLU A 60 -3.26 17.78 7.83
N ASN A 61 -3.14 18.20 9.09
CA ASN A 61 -1.85 18.29 9.75
C ASN A 61 -1.35 16.89 10.12
N ILE A 62 -0.11 16.56 9.73
CA ILE A 62 0.52 15.29 10.10
C ILE A 62 0.85 15.34 11.59
N SER A 63 0.17 14.51 12.37
CA SER A 63 0.40 14.43 13.81
C SER A 63 1.74 13.75 14.14
N ARG A 64 2.30 14.05 15.32
CA ARG A 64 3.50 13.36 15.83
C ARG A 64 3.29 11.84 15.90
N ALA A 65 2.08 11.38 16.23
CA ALA A 65 1.75 9.96 16.27
C ALA A 65 1.82 9.31 14.88
N THR A 66 1.34 10.01 13.85
CA THR A 66 1.41 9.55 12.45
C THR A 66 2.86 9.40 11.98
N ILE A 67 3.74 10.33 12.36
CA ILE A 67 5.17 10.26 12.04
C ILE A 67 5.80 9.04 12.70
N TRP A 68 5.55 8.82 14.00
CA TRP A 68 6.07 7.64 14.71
C TRP A 68 5.55 6.34 14.12
N GLY A 69 4.26 6.26 13.80
CA GLY A 69 3.68 5.09 13.11
C GLY A 69 4.33 4.83 11.76
N GLY A 70 4.56 5.87 10.95
CA GLY A 70 5.25 5.77 9.68
C GLY A 70 6.68 5.25 9.81
N LEU A 71 7.43 5.72 10.82
CA LEU A 71 8.78 5.23 11.12
C LEU A 71 8.78 3.74 11.51
N VAL A 72 7.81 3.31 12.31
CA VAL A 72 7.67 1.89 12.70
C VAL A 72 7.37 1.01 11.48
N ILE A 73 6.49 1.45 10.58
CA ILE A 73 6.18 0.74 9.33
C ILE A 73 7.45 0.60 8.47
N LEU A 74 8.18 1.70 8.27
CA LEU A 74 9.42 1.71 7.49
C LEU A 74 10.50 0.79 8.10
N ALA A 75 10.63 0.78 9.43
CA ALA A 75 11.54 -0.11 10.13
C ALA A 75 11.17 -1.59 9.92
N GLY A 76 9.88 -1.94 10.02
CA GLY A 76 9.39 -3.28 9.75
C GLY A 76 9.70 -3.74 8.32
N VAL A 77 9.41 -2.90 7.34
CA VAL A 77 9.73 -3.15 5.92
C VAL A 77 11.23 -3.40 5.72
N ALA A 78 12.08 -2.55 6.30
CA ALA A 78 13.54 -2.67 6.18
C ALA A 78 14.05 -4.00 6.76
N LEU A 79 13.52 -4.42 7.91
CA LEU A 79 13.87 -5.69 8.55
C LEU A 79 13.45 -6.90 7.68
N THR A 80 12.24 -6.88 7.13
CA THR A 80 11.76 -7.96 6.24
C THR A 80 12.64 -8.06 4.98
N LEU A 81 12.94 -6.94 4.34
CA LEU A 81 13.82 -6.91 3.16
C LEU A 81 15.25 -7.42 3.47
N ALA A 82 15.78 -7.09 4.64
CA ALA A 82 17.09 -7.56 5.07
C ALA A 82 17.11 -9.08 5.33
N GLY A 83 16.01 -9.64 5.85
CA GLY A 83 15.82 -11.09 6.04
C GLY A 83 15.76 -11.85 4.72
N GLU A 84 14.98 -11.35 3.74
CA GLU A 84 14.82 -11.99 2.44
C GLU A 84 16.14 -12.11 1.66
N ARG A 85 16.95 -11.03 1.67
CA ARG A 85 18.29 -11.04 1.04
C ARG A 85 19.19 -12.12 1.64
N ARG A 86 19.14 -12.31 2.96
CA ARG A 86 19.96 -13.29 3.67
C ARG A 86 19.55 -14.73 3.35
N SER A 87 18.25 -14.99 3.19
CA SER A 87 17.71 -16.29 2.75
C SER A 87 18.11 -16.63 1.30
N SER A 88 17.98 -15.67 0.37
CA SER A 88 18.36 -15.86 -1.03
C SER A 88 19.87 -16.05 -1.25
N SER A 89 20.71 -15.48 -0.37
CA SER A 89 22.17 -15.58 -0.46
C SER A 89 22.74 -16.87 0.14
N GLY A 90 21.95 -17.63 0.91
CA GLY A 90 22.32 -18.93 1.48
C GLY A 90 21.96 -20.14 0.60
N ALA A 91 21.23 -19.93 -0.50
CA ALA A 91 20.74 -21.00 -1.38
C ALA A 91 21.64 -21.28 -2.61
N LYS A 92 22.94 -20.96 -2.55
CA LYS A 92 23.91 -21.35 -3.59
C LYS A 92 24.82 -22.48 -3.10
N LEU A 93 24.71 -23.60 -3.84
CA LEU A 93 25.50 -24.84 -3.89
C LEU A 93 25.10 -25.93 -2.86
N PRO A 94 24.82 -27.16 -3.33
CA PRO A 94 25.88 -28.08 -3.76
C PRO A 94 25.80 -28.49 -5.23
N GLU A 95 27.00 -28.78 -5.74
CA GLU A 95 27.36 -29.33 -7.04
C GLU A 95 26.78 -30.73 -7.35
#